data_AF-A0A382CZU6-F1
#
_entry.id   AF-A0A382CZU6-F1
#
_cell.length_a   1.000
_cell.length_b   1.000
_cell.length_c   1.000
_cell.angle_alpha   90.00
_cell.angle_beta   90.00
_cell.angle_gamma   90.00
#
_symmetry.space_group_name_H-M   'P 1'
#
loop_
_entity.id
_entity.type
_entity.pdbx_description
1 polymer ?
#
loop_
_entity_poly.entity_id
_entity_poly.type
_entity_poly.pdbx_seq_one_letter_code
_entity_poly.pdbx_strand_id
1 'polypeptide(L)' 'MPKVGTKHFKYTAKGRTAAKKYAKKTQQKITNKKPTYKK' A
#
# COMPACT_ATOMS: atom_id res chain seq x y z
N MET A 1 -7.23 1.37 1.54
CA MET A 1 -6.11 1.82 0.66
C MET A 1 -4.83 1.13 1.09
N PRO A 2 -3.89 0.75 0.19
CA PRO A 2 -2.64 0.14 0.61
C PRO A 2 -1.94 1.05 1.60
N LYS A 3 -1.59 0.52 2.76
CA LYS A 3 -1.08 1.28 3.89
C LYS A 3 0.30 0.75 4.28
N VAL A 4 1.23 1.66 4.53
CA VAL A 4 2.57 1.34 5.02
C VAL A 4 2.84 2.25 6.21
N GLY A 5 2.89 1.67 7.40
CA GLY A 5 2.93 2.45 8.65
C GLY A 5 1.73 3.35 8.76
N THR A 6 1.96 4.66 8.89
CA THR A 6 0.91 5.69 8.98
C THR A 6 0.46 6.22 7.61
N LYS A 7 1.18 5.90 6.52
CA LYS A 7 0.88 6.43 5.18
C LYS A 7 -0.09 5.55 4.40
N HIS A 8 -1.05 6.19 3.75
CA HIS A 8 -2.01 5.56 2.84
C HIS A 8 -1.67 5.89 1.38
N PHE A 9 -1.79 4.90 0.51
CA PHE A 9 -1.55 5.03 -0.93
C PHE A 9 -2.85 4.75 -1.71
N LYS A 10 -2.98 5.29 -2.93
CA LYS A 10 -4.15 5.00 -3.78
C LYS A 10 -4.14 3.55 -4.26
N TYR A 11 -5.32 2.96 -4.50
CA TYR A 11 -5.49 1.63 -5.12
C TYR A 11 -5.18 1.60 -6.64
N THR A 12 -4.37 2.52 -7.13
CA THR A 12 -3.91 2.56 -8.52
C THR A 12 -2.62 1.74 -8.67
N ALA A 13 -2.25 1.38 -9.90
CA ALA A 13 -0.96 0.72 -10.15
C ALA A 13 0.21 1.56 -9.64
N LYS A 14 0.21 2.87 -9.93
CA LYS A 14 1.21 3.83 -9.43
C LYS A 14 1.26 3.87 -7.89
N GLY A 15 0.10 3.89 -7.23
CA GLY A 15 0.02 3.90 -5.76
C GLY A 15 0.56 2.61 -5.13
N ARG A 16 0.31 1.45 -5.74
CA ARG A 16 0.88 0.16 -5.28
C ARG A 16 2.39 0.12 -5.43
N THR A 17 2.95 0.65 -6.52
CA THR A 17 4.41 0.72 -6.71
C THR A 17 5.06 1.65 -5.69
N ALA A 18 4.47 2.82 -5.44
CA ALA A 18 4.93 3.74 -4.40
C ALA A 18 4.90 3.11 -3.00
N ALA A 19 3.81 2.41 -2.66
CA ALA A 19 3.70 1.66 -1.41
C ALA A 19 4.80 0.61 -1.27
N LYS A 20 5.09 -0.16 -2.33
CA LYS A 20 6.19 -1.15 -2.33
C LYS A 20 7.57 -0.51 -2.13
N LYS A 21 7.86 0.58 -2.83
CA LYS A 21 9.14 1.30 -2.68
C LYS A 21 9.30 1.85 -1.27
N TYR A 22 8.24 2.43 -0.71
CA TYR A 22 8.26 2.97 0.64
C TYR A 22 8.38 1.88 1.70
N ALA A 23 7.66 0.76 1.55
CA ALA A 23 7.77 -0.41 2.40
C ALA A 23 9.19 -0.98 2.46
N LYS A 24 9.86 -1.10 1.29
CA LYS A 24 11.26 -1.56 1.24
C LYS A 24 12.22 -0.60 1.94
N LYS A 25 12.05 0.71 1.73
CA LYS A 25 12.90 1.74 2.36
C LYS A 25 12.74 1.78 3.88
N THR A 26 11.52 1.56 4.36
CA THR A 26 11.20 1.65 5.80
C THR A 26 11.24 0.30 6.51
N GLN A 27 11.51 -0.79 5.79
CA GLN A 27 11.39 -2.18 6.26
C GLN A 27 10.01 -2.50 6.88
N GLN A 28 8.97 -1.78 6.46
CA GLN A 28 7.61 -1.99 6.94
C GLN A 28 6.79 -2.85 5.98
N LYS A 29 5.76 -3.49 6.52
CA LYS A 29 4.83 -4.32 5.72
C LYS A 29 3.71 -3.47 5.13
N ILE A 30 3.33 -3.79 3.88
CA ILE A 30 2.15 -3.20 3.25
C ILE A 30 0.91 -3.94 3.73
N THR A 31 -0.01 -3.22 4.36
CA THR A 31 -1.35 -3.68 4.73
C THR A 31 -2.38 -3.22 3.69
N ASN A 32 -3.54 -3.86 3.63
CA ASN A 32 -4.62 -3.50 2.70
C ASN A 32 -4.18 -3.47 1.22
N LYS A 33 -3.35 -4.44 0.79
CA LYS A 33 -2.73 -4.51 -0.55
C LYS A 33 -3.74 -4.48 -1.70
N LYS A 34 -4.91 -5.08 -1.49
CA LYS A 34 -6.04 -5.11 -2.43
C LYS A 34 -7.26 -4.45 -1.75
N PRO A 35 -8.12 -3.78 -2.52
CA PRO A 35 -9.39 -3.32 -1.96
C PRO A 35 -10.24 -4.57 -1.68
N THR A 36 -10.70 -4.72 -0.46
CA THR A 36 -11.71 -5.72 -0.09
C THR A 36 -13.07 -5.19 -0.52
N TYR A 37 -13.35 -5.22 -1.83
CA TYR A 37 -14.74 -5.19 -2.27
C TYR A 37 -15.30 -6.59 -2.01
N LYS A 38 -15.90 -6.79 -0.84
CA LYS A 38 -16.94 -7.81 -0.73
C LYS A 38 -18.13 -7.24 -1.51
N LYS A 39 -18.45 -7.88 -2.63
CA LYS A 39 -19.72 -7.65 -3.32
C LYS A 39 -20.82 -8.31 -2.50
#